data_AF-A0A4Q5N0Z9-F1
#
_entry.id   AF-A0A4Q5N0Z9-F1
#
_cell.length_a   1.000
_cell.length_b   1.000
_cell.length_c   1.000
_cell.angle_alpha   90.00
_cell.angle_beta   90.00
_cell.angle_gamma   90.00
#
_symmetry.space_group_name_H-M   'P 1'
#
loop_
_entity.id
_entity.type
_entity.pdbx_description
1 polymer ?
#
loop_
_entity_poly.entity_id
_entity_poly.type
_entity_poly.pdbx_seq_one_letter_code
_entity_poly.pdbx_strand_id
1 'polypeptide(L)'
;MVAACLVGVLVGCAPAQGTTPALSTTTSATGSSPTAPLPDDASSSAAQAAPGAPPAASAAPEPGTAAQGALATALLLEVKGRAPKTGYARDQYGASWQDTDRNGCDQRNDVLDRDLTNIVHKPGTNDCVVLTGDLADPYSGQAIAFRRGESTSSAVQIDHVVALSDSWQKGAQQWDAATRAQFANDFRNLLAVDGPLNARKSDGDTATWLPPNKPFRCEYVARQVGVKYAYGLWVTQAERDAMVGVLSTCPDQPLPTGVAPPAAAAAAPAPAPAPAEPAPAPDAAPVPAPAEAAFENCAAARAAGAAPVHVGEPGYAAHLDGDGDGVGCE
;
A
#
# COMPACT_ATOMS: atom_id res chain seq x y z
N MET A 1 -52.16 -10.49 -28.63
CA MET A 1 -53.02 -9.35 -28.98
C MET A 1 -52.11 -8.19 -29.37
N VAL A 2 -52.15 -7.81 -30.67
CA VAL A 2 -51.93 -6.46 -31.23
C VAL A 2 -50.56 -5.78 -30.98
N ALA A 3 -49.85 -5.17 -31.93
CA ALA A 3 -49.81 -5.13 -33.39
C ALA A 3 -48.57 -4.33 -33.78
N ALA A 4 -48.07 -4.57 -34.99
CA ALA A 4 -46.97 -3.87 -35.65
C ALA A 4 -47.46 -2.66 -36.48
N CYS A 5 -46.47 -1.92 -37.01
CA CYS A 5 -46.48 -1.04 -38.21
C CYS A 5 -46.77 0.46 -38.02
N LEU A 6 -45.81 1.33 -38.38
CA LEU A 6 -45.67 2.09 -39.66
C LEU A 6 -44.52 3.13 -39.49
N VAL A 7 -43.43 3.15 -40.30
CA VAL A 7 -43.23 3.85 -41.61
C VAL A 7 -43.53 5.36 -41.51
N GLY A 8 -42.75 6.35 -41.96
CA GLY A 8 -41.47 6.43 -42.68
C GLY A 8 -41.26 7.87 -43.22
N VAL A 9 -40.00 8.26 -43.38
CA VAL A 9 -39.39 9.19 -44.38
C VAL A 9 -39.90 10.65 -44.50
N LEU A 10 -38.97 11.63 -44.41
CA LEU A 10 -38.70 12.59 -45.50
C LEU A 10 -37.44 13.47 -45.26
N VAL A 11 -36.76 13.70 -46.38
CA VAL A 11 -35.52 14.43 -46.63
C VAL A 11 -35.79 15.94 -46.76
N GLY A 12 -34.83 16.78 -46.35
CA GLY A 12 -34.84 18.21 -46.65
C GLY A 12 -33.42 18.83 -46.66
N CYS A 13 -32.92 19.12 -47.86
CA CYS A 13 -31.74 19.96 -48.14
C CYS A 13 -32.04 21.45 -47.86
N ALA A 14 -31.02 22.21 -47.43
CA ALA A 14 -30.47 23.39 -48.12
C ALA A 14 -29.97 24.51 -47.16
N PRO A 15 -28.99 25.34 -47.59
CA PRO A 15 -28.16 26.19 -46.74
C PRO A 15 -28.56 27.68 -46.77
N ALA A 16 -28.11 28.47 -45.79
CA ALA A 16 -28.08 29.93 -45.94
C ALA A 16 -27.11 30.62 -44.96
N GLN A 17 -26.12 31.31 -45.55
CA GLN A 17 -25.72 32.70 -45.25
C GLN A 17 -25.12 32.96 -43.85
N GLY A 18 -23.85 33.32 -43.69
CA GLY A 18 -23.17 34.42 -44.37
C GLY A 18 -23.28 35.67 -43.52
N THR A 19 -22.34 35.91 -42.60
CA THR A 19 -22.10 37.24 -42.02
C THR A 19 -20.64 37.32 -41.55
N THR A 20 -19.84 38.03 -42.35
CA THR A 20 -18.59 38.68 -41.93
C THR A 20 -18.90 39.82 -40.96
N PRO A 21 -17.92 40.21 -40.12
CA PRO A 21 -17.61 41.63 -40.10
C PRO A 21 -16.13 41.91 -40.36
N ALA A 22 -15.96 43.06 -40.99
CA ALA A 22 -14.75 43.65 -41.52
C ALA A 22 -13.70 43.98 -40.47
N LEU A 23 -12.45 43.91 -40.92
CA LEU A 23 -11.32 44.70 -40.41
C LEU A 23 -11.71 46.18 -40.26
N SER A 24 -11.24 46.80 -39.18
CA SER A 24 -10.94 48.22 -39.17
C SER A 24 -9.54 48.41 -38.61
N THR A 25 -8.65 48.72 -39.53
CA THR A 25 -7.34 49.30 -39.34
C THR A 25 -7.49 50.73 -38.81
N THR A 26 -6.68 51.11 -37.84
CA THR A 26 -6.34 52.51 -37.61
C THR A 26 -4.86 52.61 -37.33
N THR A 27 -4.14 53.11 -38.32
CA THR A 27 -2.75 53.55 -38.26
C THR A 27 -2.76 55.04 -37.94
N SER A 28 -1.93 55.51 -37.01
CA SER A 28 -1.05 56.67 -37.22
C SER A 28 -0.07 56.85 -36.07
N ALA A 29 1.13 57.25 -36.47
CA ALA A 29 2.39 57.23 -35.74
C ALA A 29 2.80 58.62 -35.20
N THR A 30 4.07 58.71 -34.78
CA THR A 30 4.88 59.87 -34.31
C THR A 30 4.78 60.16 -32.81
N GLY A 31 5.86 60.30 -32.03
CA GLY A 31 7.30 60.18 -32.27
C GLY A 31 8.11 60.54 -31.01
N SER A 32 9.43 60.35 -31.13
CA SER A 32 10.53 60.95 -30.36
C SER A 32 10.99 60.32 -29.02
N SER A 33 12.21 59.77 -29.09
CA SER A 33 13.19 59.61 -28.01
C SER A 33 13.58 60.94 -27.35
N PRO A 34 14.25 60.88 -26.19
CA PRO A 34 15.66 61.30 -26.19
C PRO A 34 16.63 60.39 -25.43
N THR A 35 17.88 60.62 -25.79
CA THR A 35 19.18 60.05 -25.45
C THR A 35 19.59 60.18 -23.96
N ALA A 36 20.49 59.29 -23.54
CA ALA A 36 21.10 59.11 -22.20
C ALA A 36 21.96 60.30 -21.71
N PRO A 37 22.51 60.27 -20.45
CA PRO A 37 23.75 59.53 -20.21
C PRO A 37 23.89 58.84 -18.83
N LEU A 38 24.87 57.93 -18.79
CA LEU A 38 25.50 57.30 -17.62
C LEU A 38 26.26 58.34 -16.78
N PRO A 39 26.62 57.98 -15.53
CA PRO A 39 27.97 58.26 -15.06
C PRO A 39 28.71 56.98 -14.67
N ASP A 40 29.91 56.85 -15.24
CA ASP A 40 31.05 56.15 -14.64
C ASP A 40 31.48 56.91 -13.38
N ASP A 41 31.69 56.19 -12.28
CA ASP A 41 32.77 56.54 -11.36
C ASP A 41 33.29 55.28 -10.67
N ALA A 42 34.46 54.86 -11.14
CA ALA A 42 35.31 53.91 -10.46
C ALA A 42 35.95 54.60 -9.25
N SER A 43 35.75 54.05 -8.05
CA SER A 43 36.64 54.33 -6.93
C SER A 43 37.04 53.02 -6.25
N SER A 44 38.29 52.68 -6.49
CA SER A 44 39.06 51.66 -5.81
C SER A 44 39.29 52.10 -4.37
N SER A 45 38.91 51.27 -3.39
CA SER A 45 39.44 51.38 -2.02
C SER A 45 39.88 50.00 -1.54
N ALA A 46 41.20 49.89 -1.42
CA ALA A 46 41.89 48.76 -0.84
C ALA A 46 41.82 48.78 0.71
N ALA A 47 42.03 47.58 1.28
CA ALA A 47 42.41 47.26 2.66
C ALA A 47 41.26 47.29 3.70
N GLN A 48 41.06 46.29 4.55
CA GLN A 48 42.03 45.49 5.31
C GLN A 48 41.53 44.08 5.60
N ALA A 49 42.42 43.10 5.48
CA ALA A 49 42.23 41.73 5.92
C ALA A 49 42.28 41.63 7.45
N ALA A 50 41.29 40.97 8.06
CA ALA A 50 41.34 40.51 9.44
C ALA A 50 42.13 39.18 9.52
N PRO A 51 42.89 38.92 10.60
CA PRO A 51 43.70 37.72 10.74
C PRO A 51 42.86 36.48 11.03
N GLY A 52 43.36 35.34 10.55
CA GLY A 52 42.63 34.09 10.37
C GLY A 52 42.11 33.42 11.65
N ALA A 53 40.86 32.97 11.58
CA ALA A 53 40.42 31.79 12.30
C ALA A 53 41.07 30.55 11.64
N PRO A 54 41.55 29.57 12.42
CA PRO A 54 42.08 28.34 11.84
C PRO A 54 40.97 27.66 11.04
N PRO A 55 41.25 27.14 9.82
CA PRO A 55 40.25 26.38 9.10
C PRO A 55 39.87 25.17 9.97
N ALA A 56 38.59 25.08 10.31
CA ALA A 56 38.02 23.84 10.81
C ALA A 56 38.42 22.76 9.81
N ALA A 57 39.22 21.80 10.29
CA ALA A 57 39.58 20.63 9.51
C ALA A 57 38.28 20.05 8.95
N SER A 58 38.15 20.10 7.63
CA SER A 58 37.11 19.38 6.92
C SER A 58 37.25 17.92 7.36
N ALA A 59 36.32 17.46 8.19
CA ALA A 59 36.19 16.05 8.46
C ALA A 59 36.07 15.38 7.10
N ALA A 60 37.09 14.58 6.75
CA ALA A 60 36.98 13.68 5.63
C ALA A 60 35.70 12.86 5.82
N PRO A 61 34.91 12.59 4.78
CA PRO A 61 33.82 11.66 4.91
C PRO A 61 34.43 10.34 5.42
N GLU A 62 33.94 9.88 6.57
CA GLU A 62 34.10 8.48 6.99
C GLU A 62 33.85 7.60 5.75
N PRO A 63 34.60 6.52 5.52
CA PRO A 63 34.28 5.56 4.48
C PRO A 63 33.00 4.81 4.88
N GLY A 64 31.87 5.52 4.83
CA GLY A 64 30.57 4.90 4.73
C GLY A 64 30.62 4.09 3.45
N THR A 65 30.42 2.78 3.58
CA THR A 65 29.93 1.90 2.52
C THR A 65 29.20 2.75 1.49
N ALA A 66 29.80 2.91 0.30
CA ALA A 66 29.15 3.59 -0.82
C ALA A 66 27.71 3.07 -0.84
N ALA A 67 26.73 3.94 -0.62
CA ALA A 67 25.33 3.54 -0.60
C ALA A 67 25.11 2.67 -1.84
N GLN A 68 24.83 1.37 -1.66
CA GLN A 68 24.77 0.48 -2.81
C GLN A 68 23.76 1.08 -3.79
N GLY A 69 24.21 1.30 -5.02
CA GLY A 69 23.34 1.81 -6.08
C GLY A 69 22.12 0.90 -6.24
N ALA A 70 21.01 1.45 -6.72
CA ALA A 70 19.77 0.70 -6.87
C ALA A 70 19.97 -0.57 -7.73
N LEU A 71 20.82 -0.48 -8.77
CA LEU A 71 21.15 -1.61 -9.64
C LEU A 71 21.82 -2.76 -8.88
N ALA A 72 22.84 -2.45 -8.08
CA ALA A 72 23.54 -3.46 -7.26
C ALA A 72 22.58 -4.09 -6.24
N THR A 73 21.71 -3.29 -5.64
CA THR A 73 20.73 -3.77 -4.64
C THR A 73 19.65 -4.64 -5.26
N ALA A 74 19.21 -4.36 -6.50
CA ALA A 74 18.25 -5.20 -7.21
C ALA A 74 18.76 -6.64 -7.41
N LEU A 75 20.07 -6.81 -7.58
CA LEU A 75 20.71 -8.12 -7.70
C LEU A 75 20.76 -8.89 -6.36
N LEU A 76 20.68 -8.19 -5.23
CA LEU A 76 20.68 -8.79 -3.89
C LEU A 76 19.29 -9.26 -3.42
N LEU A 77 18.21 -8.84 -4.08
CA LEU A 77 16.87 -9.32 -3.75
C LEU A 77 16.85 -10.86 -3.89
N GLU A 78 15.91 -11.54 -3.24
CA GLU A 78 15.72 -12.99 -3.43
C GLU A 78 14.83 -13.24 -4.66
N VAL A 79 15.14 -14.25 -5.51
CA VAL A 79 14.25 -14.66 -6.62
C VAL A 79 13.40 -15.84 -6.17
N LYS A 80 12.08 -15.70 -6.20
CA LYS A 80 11.12 -16.80 -6.01
C LYS A 80 9.92 -16.61 -6.93
N GLY A 81 9.09 -17.66 -7.06
CA GLY A 81 7.78 -17.54 -7.69
C GLY A 81 6.84 -16.62 -6.90
N ARG A 82 5.76 -16.17 -7.55
CA ARG A 82 4.67 -15.44 -6.88
C ARG A 82 3.89 -16.43 -6.00
N ALA A 83 3.73 -16.13 -4.71
CA ALA A 83 2.89 -16.91 -3.81
C ALA A 83 1.39 -16.63 -4.09
N PRO A 84 0.47 -17.53 -3.66
CA PRO A 84 -0.96 -17.29 -3.79
C PRO A 84 -1.43 -16.02 -3.07
N LYS A 85 -2.45 -15.36 -3.61
CA LYS A 85 -3.14 -14.23 -2.96
C LYS A 85 -4.13 -14.66 -1.87
N THR A 86 -4.29 -15.97 -1.65
CA THR A 86 -5.23 -16.52 -0.68
C THR A 86 -5.00 -15.92 0.72
N GLY A 87 -6.08 -15.53 1.39
CA GLY A 87 -6.04 -14.96 2.73
C GLY A 87 -5.63 -13.49 2.80
N TYR A 88 -5.30 -12.85 1.66
CA TYR A 88 -5.02 -11.42 1.63
C TYR A 88 -6.28 -10.60 1.92
N ALA A 89 -6.19 -9.71 2.90
CA ALA A 89 -7.14 -8.63 3.11
C ALA A 89 -6.38 -7.33 3.45
N ARG A 90 -6.87 -6.20 2.94
CA ARG A 90 -6.15 -4.91 3.05
C ARG A 90 -6.04 -4.44 4.50
N ASP A 91 -7.04 -4.75 5.32
CA ASP A 91 -7.09 -4.44 6.75
C ASP A 91 -6.02 -5.16 7.59
N GLN A 92 -5.40 -6.23 7.06
CA GLN A 92 -4.26 -6.89 7.69
C GLN A 92 -3.00 -5.99 7.76
N TYR A 93 -2.99 -4.89 7.03
CA TYR A 93 -1.96 -3.85 7.08
C TYR A 93 -2.29 -2.73 8.08
N GLY A 94 -3.28 -2.96 8.96
CA GLY A 94 -3.70 -2.01 9.97
C GLY A 94 -4.62 -0.92 9.43
N ALA A 95 -4.90 0.07 10.28
CA ALA A 95 -5.72 1.21 9.88
C ALA A 95 -5.06 1.95 8.70
N SER A 96 -5.89 2.39 7.77
CA SER A 96 -5.41 3.19 6.64
C SER A 96 -4.92 4.54 7.13
N TRP A 97 -3.73 4.93 6.69
CA TRP A 97 -3.12 6.23 6.97
C TRP A 97 -2.88 6.49 8.46
N GLN A 98 -2.25 5.53 9.13
CA GLN A 98 -1.92 5.71 10.54
C GLN A 98 -0.89 6.83 10.71
N ASP A 99 -1.13 7.73 11.66
CA ASP A 99 -0.17 8.71 12.12
C ASP A 99 1.01 7.96 12.81
N THR A 100 2.08 7.69 12.05
CA THR A 100 3.20 6.89 12.55
C THR A 100 4.26 7.70 13.28
N ASP A 101 4.40 8.99 12.98
CA ASP A 101 5.32 9.89 13.66
C ASP A 101 4.68 10.59 14.87
N ARG A 102 3.36 10.43 15.05
CA ARG A 102 2.54 10.99 16.13
C ARG A 102 2.52 12.52 16.12
N ASN A 103 2.62 13.11 14.94
CA ASN A 103 2.58 14.56 14.77
C ASN A 103 1.14 15.12 14.82
N GLY A 104 0.11 14.26 14.82
CA GLY A 104 -1.30 14.61 14.81
C GLY A 104 -1.98 14.51 13.44
N CYS A 105 -1.24 14.12 12.40
CA CYS A 105 -1.70 13.96 11.03
C CYS A 105 -1.78 12.53 10.57
N ASP A 106 -2.83 12.23 9.81
CA ASP A 106 -2.86 10.96 9.12
C ASP A 106 -1.78 10.92 8.04
N GLN A 107 -1.28 9.71 7.78
CA GLN A 107 -0.17 9.49 6.84
C GLN A 107 -0.45 10.04 5.44
N ARG A 108 -1.73 10.12 5.06
CA ARG A 108 -2.12 10.65 3.76
C ARG A 108 -1.85 12.14 3.70
N ASN A 109 -2.23 12.89 4.73
CA ASN A 109 -1.96 14.31 4.78
C ASN A 109 -0.47 14.60 4.84
N ASP A 110 0.32 13.81 5.56
CA ASP A 110 1.78 14.00 5.56
C ASP A 110 2.39 13.80 4.15
N VAL A 111 1.90 12.81 3.40
CA VAL A 111 2.39 12.58 2.03
C VAL A 111 1.92 13.69 1.09
N LEU A 112 0.68 14.18 1.24
CA LEU A 112 0.21 15.34 0.48
C LEU A 112 1.03 16.59 0.82
N ASP A 113 1.37 16.80 2.09
CA ASP A 113 2.17 17.96 2.52
C ASP A 113 3.60 17.89 1.97
N ARG A 114 4.19 16.69 1.95
CA ARG A 114 5.51 16.43 1.36
C ARG A 114 5.54 16.64 -0.15
N ASP A 115 4.53 16.15 -0.87
CA ASP A 115 4.58 16.01 -2.33
C ASP A 115 3.89 17.15 -3.09
N LEU A 116 3.01 17.91 -2.44
CA LEU A 116 2.34 19.05 -3.06
C LEU A 116 3.12 20.35 -2.84
N THR A 117 2.84 21.31 -3.70
CA THR A 117 3.27 22.71 -3.54
C THR A 117 2.04 23.62 -3.53
N ASN A 118 2.20 24.90 -3.22
CA ASN A 118 1.10 25.88 -3.17
C ASN A 118 -0.07 25.41 -2.29
N ILE A 119 0.26 24.82 -1.14
CA ILE A 119 -0.70 24.12 -0.28
C ILE A 119 -1.59 25.13 0.46
N VAL A 120 -2.87 24.77 0.60
CA VAL A 120 -3.79 25.41 1.55
C VAL A 120 -4.25 24.36 2.54
N HIS A 121 -3.98 24.59 3.83
CA HIS A 121 -4.46 23.74 4.92
C HIS A 121 -5.81 24.18 5.45
N LYS A 122 -6.52 23.25 6.08
CA LYS A 122 -7.77 23.54 6.78
C LYS A 122 -7.46 24.33 8.06
N PRO A 123 -8.08 25.49 8.28
CA PRO A 123 -7.92 26.25 9.52
C PRO A 123 -8.26 25.41 10.76
N GLY A 124 -7.50 25.61 11.83
CA GLY A 124 -7.69 24.90 13.10
C GLY A 124 -7.20 23.44 13.11
N THR A 125 -6.41 23.04 12.11
CA THR A 125 -5.82 21.69 12.06
C THR A 125 -4.31 21.65 12.28
N ASN A 126 -3.68 22.78 12.66
CA ASN A 126 -2.23 22.91 12.80
C ASN A 126 -1.47 22.46 11.54
N ASP A 127 -1.85 23.02 10.40
CA ASP A 127 -1.25 22.73 9.09
C ASP A 127 -1.27 21.25 8.70
N CYS A 128 -2.30 20.54 9.15
CA CYS A 128 -2.42 19.11 8.93
C CYS A 128 -3.28 18.77 7.71
N VAL A 129 -4.54 19.22 7.70
CA VAL A 129 -5.49 18.75 6.69
C VAL A 129 -5.31 19.56 5.41
N VAL A 130 -4.67 18.97 4.40
CA VAL A 130 -4.46 19.60 3.09
C VAL A 130 -5.79 19.72 2.35
N LEU A 131 -6.21 20.95 2.02
CA LEU A 131 -7.43 21.23 1.24
C LEU A 131 -7.13 21.35 -0.25
N THR A 132 -6.04 22.00 -0.63
CA THR A 132 -5.61 22.15 -2.02
C THR A 132 -4.10 22.15 -2.13
N GLY A 133 -3.58 21.90 -3.32
CA GLY A 133 -2.16 22.05 -3.68
C GLY A 133 -1.92 21.64 -5.12
N ASP A 134 -0.72 21.88 -5.62
CA ASP A 134 -0.30 21.51 -6.97
C ASP A 134 0.68 20.34 -6.89
N LEU A 135 0.32 19.22 -7.53
CA LEU A 135 1.16 18.04 -7.67
C LEU A 135 1.92 18.12 -9.00
N ALA A 136 3.26 18.13 -8.94
CA ALA A 136 4.07 17.77 -10.11
C ALA A 136 4.09 16.24 -10.22
N ASP A 137 3.09 15.66 -10.90
CA ASP A 137 2.83 14.21 -10.82
C ASP A 137 3.97 13.40 -11.45
N PRO A 138 4.64 12.55 -10.66
CA PRO A 138 5.78 11.80 -11.16
C PRO A 138 5.35 10.71 -12.16
N TYR A 139 4.11 10.22 -12.11
CA TYR A 139 3.65 9.13 -12.97
C TYR A 139 3.33 9.57 -14.40
N SER A 140 2.61 10.69 -14.56
CA SER A 140 2.23 11.27 -15.84
C SER A 140 3.22 12.30 -16.37
N GLY A 141 4.01 12.93 -15.47
CA GLY A 141 4.82 14.10 -15.80
C GLY A 141 4.01 15.38 -15.98
N GLN A 142 2.74 15.40 -15.58
CA GLN A 142 1.85 16.56 -15.67
C GLN A 142 1.66 17.23 -14.31
N ALA A 143 1.27 18.51 -14.31
CA ALA A 143 0.81 19.17 -13.09
C ALA A 143 -0.67 18.85 -12.84
N ILE A 144 -1.03 18.50 -11.60
CA ILE A 144 -2.40 18.21 -11.18
C ILE A 144 -2.76 19.13 -10.00
N ALA A 145 -3.78 19.97 -10.19
CA ALA A 145 -4.33 20.78 -9.11
C ALA A 145 -5.20 19.92 -8.19
N PHE A 146 -4.65 19.51 -7.05
CA PHE A 146 -5.39 18.79 -6.01
C PHE A 146 -6.41 19.71 -5.36
N ARG A 147 -7.63 19.19 -5.23
CA ARG A 147 -8.69 19.80 -4.42
C ARG A 147 -9.40 18.72 -3.64
N ARG A 148 -9.43 18.86 -2.32
CA ARG A 148 -10.19 17.99 -1.45
C ARG A 148 -11.69 18.16 -1.72
N GLY A 149 -12.35 17.02 -1.89
CA GLY A 149 -13.79 16.92 -2.17
C GLY A 149 -14.15 15.50 -2.58
N GLU A 150 -15.43 15.16 -2.49
CA GLU A 150 -15.93 13.79 -2.74
C GLU A 150 -15.55 13.29 -4.15
N SER A 151 -15.74 14.14 -5.16
CA SER A 151 -15.47 13.80 -6.57
C SER A 151 -14.08 14.21 -7.07
N THR A 152 -13.35 15.02 -6.30
CA THR A 152 -12.08 15.63 -6.74
C THR A 152 -10.86 15.03 -6.06
N SER A 153 -11.03 14.48 -4.84
CA SER A 153 -9.90 13.89 -4.10
C SER A 153 -9.33 12.66 -4.79
N SER A 154 -10.07 12.00 -5.67
CA SER A 154 -9.62 10.82 -6.40
C SER A 154 -8.67 11.13 -7.55
N ALA A 155 -8.54 12.41 -7.94
CA ALA A 155 -7.59 12.86 -8.97
C ALA A 155 -6.13 12.69 -8.51
N VAL A 156 -5.86 12.86 -7.21
CA VAL A 156 -4.57 12.56 -6.59
C VAL A 156 -4.76 11.49 -5.52
N GLN A 157 -4.11 10.35 -5.72
CA GLN A 157 -4.10 9.25 -4.77
C GLN A 157 -2.73 9.10 -4.15
N ILE A 158 -2.68 8.51 -2.95
CA ILE A 158 -1.41 8.07 -2.38
C ILE A 158 -1.21 6.62 -2.79
N ASP A 159 -0.22 6.37 -3.63
CA ASP A 159 0.16 5.03 -4.07
C ASP A 159 1.09 4.37 -3.06
N HIS A 160 0.89 3.06 -2.90
CA HIS A 160 1.88 2.14 -2.37
C HIS A 160 2.76 1.69 -3.56
N VAL A 161 3.92 2.32 -3.73
CA VAL A 161 4.83 2.08 -4.87
C VAL A 161 5.13 0.59 -5.04
N VAL A 162 5.33 -0.13 -3.93
CA VAL A 162 5.14 -1.58 -3.83
C VAL A 162 3.75 -1.85 -3.25
N ALA A 163 2.84 -2.34 -4.08
CA ALA A 163 1.44 -2.54 -3.69
C ALA A 163 1.28 -3.57 -2.57
N LEU A 164 0.32 -3.35 -1.66
CA LEU A 164 0.06 -4.24 -0.50
C LEU A 164 -0.30 -5.69 -0.92
N SER A 165 -1.01 -5.85 -2.04
CA SER A 165 -1.34 -7.16 -2.62
C SER A 165 -0.12 -7.84 -3.25
N ASP A 166 0.80 -7.06 -3.82
CA ASP A 166 2.05 -7.58 -4.39
C ASP A 166 2.99 -8.04 -3.28
N SER A 167 3.15 -7.23 -2.22
CA SER A 167 3.97 -7.58 -1.07
C SER A 167 3.46 -8.83 -0.36
N TRP A 168 2.13 -9.03 -0.25
CA TRP A 168 1.55 -10.25 0.32
C TRP A 168 2.07 -11.51 -0.38
N GLN A 169 1.99 -11.51 -1.71
CA GLN A 169 2.42 -12.62 -2.57
C GLN A 169 3.95 -12.75 -2.67
N LYS A 170 4.69 -11.83 -2.03
CA LYS A 170 6.15 -11.72 -2.09
C LYS A 170 6.83 -11.67 -0.71
N GLY A 171 6.12 -12.04 0.35
CA GLY A 171 6.68 -12.27 1.69
C GLY A 171 5.88 -11.70 2.84
N ALA A 172 5.05 -10.68 2.59
CA ALA A 172 4.33 -9.99 3.67
C ALA A 172 3.26 -10.84 4.37
N GLN A 173 2.85 -11.97 3.77
CA GLN A 173 2.00 -12.95 4.44
C GLN A 173 2.66 -13.59 5.68
N GLN A 174 3.99 -13.58 5.76
CA GLN A 174 4.75 -14.14 6.89
C GLN A 174 5.02 -13.12 8.00
N TRP A 175 4.79 -11.83 7.73
CA TRP A 175 5.04 -10.78 8.70
C TRP A 175 4.04 -10.80 9.84
N ASP A 176 4.42 -10.19 10.97
CA ASP A 176 3.44 -9.82 11.98
C ASP A 176 2.62 -8.59 11.52
N ALA A 177 1.58 -8.26 12.30
CA ALA A 177 0.71 -7.14 12.00
C ALA A 177 1.44 -5.78 12.09
N ALA A 178 2.42 -5.66 13.00
CA ALA A 178 3.18 -4.44 13.20
C ALA A 178 4.06 -4.11 11.97
N THR A 179 4.74 -5.10 11.42
CA THR A 179 5.58 -4.95 10.22
C THR A 179 4.73 -4.63 9.00
N ARG A 180 3.55 -5.26 8.83
CA ARG A 180 2.60 -4.88 7.77
C ARG A 180 2.12 -3.44 7.93
N ALA A 181 1.76 -3.02 9.14
CA ALA A 181 1.37 -1.63 9.41
C ALA A 181 2.51 -0.66 9.11
N GLN A 182 3.75 -0.99 9.48
CA GLN A 182 4.91 -0.17 9.15
C GLN A 182 5.10 -0.06 7.63
N PHE A 183 5.04 -1.17 6.89
CA PHE A 183 5.15 -1.19 5.43
C PHE A 183 4.08 -0.35 4.73
N ALA A 184 2.85 -0.37 5.25
CA ALA A 184 1.75 0.39 4.66
C ALA A 184 1.81 1.90 4.94
N ASN A 185 2.61 2.33 5.92
CA ASN A 185 2.74 3.75 6.29
C ASN A 185 4.15 4.30 6.05
N ASP A 186 5.07 3.51 5.52
CA ASP A 186 6.42 3.96 5.20
C ASP A 186 6.42 4.98 4.05
N PHE A 187 6.85 6.21 4.31
CA PHE A 187 7.00 7.28 3.32
C PHE A 187 7.86 6.91 2.10
N ARG A 188 8.81 5.96 2.24
CA ARG A 188 9.58 5.42 1.11
C ARG A 188 8.68 4.61 0.18
N ASN A 189 7.64 3.98 0.70
CA ASN A 189 6.64 3.24 -0.07
C ASN A 189 5.41 4.09 -0.48
N LEU A 190 5.25 5.30 0.06
CA LEU A 190 4.12 6.18 -0.23
C LEU A 190 4.48 7.35 -1.15
N LEU A 191 3.63 7.62 -2.14
CA LEU A 191 3.80 8.72 -3.10
C LEU A 191 2.45 9.29 -3.56
N ALA A 192 2.29 10.61 -3.56
CA ALA A 192 1.14 11.26 -4.19
C ALA A 192 1.27 11.21 -5.72
N VAL A 193 0.25 10.69 -6.40
CA VAL A 193 0.28 10.43 -7.85
C VAL A 193 -1.08 10.63 -8.51
N ASP A 194 -1.10 10.70 -9.85
CA ASP A 194 -2.31 10.65 -10.68
C ASP A 194 -3.15 9.41 -10.35
N GLY A 195 -4.40 9.65 -9.93
CA GLY A 195 -5.32 8.61 -9.50
C GLY A 195 -5.66 7.58 -10.60
N PRO A 196 -6.01 7.99 -11.83
CA PRO A 196 -6.23 7.06 -12.93
C PRO A 196 -5.02 6.18 -13.27
N LEU A 197 -3.80 6.71 -13.25
CA LEU A 197 -2.58 5.93 -13.45
C LEU A 197 -2.35 4.94 -12.32
N ASN A 198 -2.58 5.36 -11.07
CA ASN A 198 -2.50 4.47 -9.92
C ASN A 198 -3.53 3.32 -10.00
N ALA A 199 -4.76 3.62 -10.41
CA ALA A 199 -5.79 2.61 -10.63
C ALA A 199 -5.39 1.62 -11.74
N ARG A 200 -4.73 2.10 -12.81
CA ARG A 200 -4.19 1.25 -13.88
C ARG A 200 -3.01 0.39 -13.41
N LYS A 201 -2.16 0.91 -12.53
CA LYS A 201 -1.06 0.15 -11.90
C LYS A 201 -1.61 -1.02 -11.08
N SER A 202 -2.69 -0.82 -10.32
CA SER A 202 -3.28 -1.84 -9.45
C SER A 202 -2.22 -2.46 -8.53
N ASP A 203 -2.08 -3.79 -8.53
CA ASP A 203 -1.04 -4.55 -7.84
C ASP A 203 0.09 -5.02 -8.76
N GLY A 204 0.27 -4.33 -9.90
CA GLY A 204 1.35 -4.58 -10.85
C GLY A 204 2.73 -4.28 -10.26
N ASP A 205 3.65 -5.21 -10.44
CA ASP A 205 5.08 -5.02 -10.16
C ASP A 205 5.81 -4.38 -11.34
N THR A 206 7.13 -4.20 -11.20
CA THR A 206 7.98 -3.58 -12.23
C THR A 206 7.89 -4.27 -13.60
N ALA A 207 7.66 -5.58 -13.66
CA ALA A 207 7.48 -6.30 -14.93
C ALA A 207 6.11 -6.07 -15.56
N THR A 208 5.10 -5.76 -14.74
CA THR A 208 3.71 -5.61 -15.18
C THR A 208 3.40 -4.17 -15.57
N TRP A 209 3.93 -3.19 -14.82
CA TRP A 209 3.61 -1.78 -15.03
C TRP A 209 4.79 -0.86 -14.68
N LEU A 210 5.01 0.13 -15.56
CA LEU A 210 5.93 1.24 -15.36
C LEU A 210 5.22 2.56 -15.64
N PRO A 211 5.56 3.64 -14.93
CA PRO A 211 5.02 4.96 -15.21
C PRO A 211 5.18 5.36 -16.69
N PRO A 212 4.18 5.98 -17.32
CA PRO A 212 4.31 6.50 -18.68
C PRO A 212 5.35 7.63 -18.76
N ASN A 213 5.55 8.39 -17.70
CA ASN A 213 6.64 9.36 -17.57
C ASN A 213 8.01 8.66 -17.51
N LYS A 214 8.64 8.46 -18.67
CA LYS A 214 9.91 7.72 -18.80
C LYS A 214 11.05 8.30 -17.95
N PRO A 215 11.28 9.63 -17.90
CA PRO A 215 12.29 10.22 -17.01
C PRO A 215 12.22 9.78 -15.54
N PHE A 216 11.03 9.47 -15.03
CA PHE A 216 10.84 9.08 -13.64
C PHE A 216 11.09 7.58 -13.36
N ARG A 217 11.26 6.74 -14.40
CA ARG A 217 11.31 5.27 -14.22
C ARG A 217 12.48 4.78 -13.37
N CYS A 218 13.64 5.43 -13.46
CA CYS A 218 14.80 5.09 -12.65
C CYS A 218 14.52 5.27 -11.15
N GLU A 219 13.95 6.41 -10.79
CA GLU A 219 13.57 6.70 -9.40
C GLU A 219 12.46 5.76 -8.91
N TYR A 220 11.43 5.53 -9.74
CA TYR A 220 10.35 4.58 -9.44
C TYR A 220 10.87 3.17 -9.13
N VAL A 221 11.76 2.64 -9.98
CA VAL A 221 12.33 1.31 -9.81
C VAL A 221 13.30 1.27 -8.62
N ALA A 222 14.14 2.28 -8.46
CA ALA A 222 15.02 2.39 -7.29
C ALA A 222 14.25 2.42 -5.97
N ARG A 223 13.10 3.10 -5.95
CA ARG A 223 12.20 3.12 -4.79
C ARG A 223 11.60 1.74 -4.51
N GLN A 224 11.13 1.01 -5.54
CA GLN A 224 10.66 -0.36 -5.34
C GLN A 224 11.77 -1.29 -4.82
N VAL A 225 12.98 -1.20 -5.37
CA VAL A 225 14.13 -1.99 -4.93
C VAL A 225 14.46 -1.68 -3.47
N GLY A 226 14.52 -0.40 -3.10
CA GLY A 226 14.83 0.03 -1.73
C GLY A 226 13.79 -0.46 -0.72
N VAL A 227 12.50 -0.35 -1.05
CA VAL A 227 11.41 -0.86 -0.21
C VAL A 227 11.48 -2.39 -0.11
N LYS A 228 11.60 -3.12 -1.23
CA LYS A 228 11.66 -4.58 -1.19
C LYS A 228 12.88 -5.08 -0.43
N TYR A 229 14.03 -4.41 -0.57
CA TYR A 229 15.24 -4.72 0.16
C TYR A 229 15.05 -4.49 1.67
N ALA A 230 14.58 -3.31 2.08
CA ALA A 230 14.40 -2.96 3.49
C ALA A 230 13.43 -3.89 4.24
N TYR A 231 12.44 -4.45 3.53
CA TYR A 231 11.44 -5.35 4.11
C TYR A 231 11.68 -6.84 3.83
N GLY A 232 12.78 -7.18 3.15
CA GLY A 232 13.08 -8.58 2.80
C GLY A 232 12.03 -9.24 1.89
N LEU A 233 11.38 -8.47 1.03
CA LEU A 233 10.46 -9.00 0.02
C LEU A 233 11.26 -9.63 -1.13
N TRP A 234 10.84 -10.81 -1.59
CA TRP A 234 11.40 -11.41 -2.79
C TRP A 234 10.78 -10.80 -4.06
N VAL A 235 11.39 -11.09 -5.19
CA VAL A 235 10.91 -10.70 -6.52
C VAL A 235 10.77 -11.94 -7.39
N THR A 236 9.94 -11.84 -8.43
CA THR A 236 9.97 -12.85 -9.51
C THR A 236 11.18 -12.64 -10.40
N GLN A 237 11.55 -13.64 -11.20
CA GLN A 237 12.63 -13.49 -12.17
C GLN A 237 12.32 -12.36 -13.16
N ALA A 238 11.11 -12.35 -13.73
CA ALA A 238 10.67 -11.32 -14.67
C ALA A 238 10.71 -9.91 -14.06
N GLU A 239 10.31 -9.77 -12.79
CA GLU A 239 10.39 -8.49 -12.09
C GLU A 239 11.83 -8.02 -11.91
N ARG A 240 12.75 -8.91 -11.49
CA ARG A 240 14.17 -8.55 -11.37
C ARG A 240 14.75 -8.14 -12.71
N ASP A 241 14.47 -8.91 -13.77
CA ASP A 241 14.97 -8.61 -15.12
C ASP A 241 14.49 -7.24 -15.58
N ALA A 242 13.22 -6.90 -15.30
CA ALA A 242 12.66 -5.58 -15.58
C ALA A 242 13.32 -4.47 -14.74
N MET A 243 13.56 -4.72 -13.44
CA MET A 243 14.25 -3.76 -12.57
C MET A 243 15.67 -3.49 -13.06
N VAL A 244 16.44 -4.55 -13.35
CA VAL A 244 17.81 -4.47 -13.88
C VAL A 244 17.81 -3.78 -15.25
N GLY A 245 16.87 -4.12 -16.13
CA GLY A 245 16.74 -3.50 -17.45
C GLY A 245 16.54 -1.98 -17.40
N VAL A 246 15.68 -1.50 -16.49
CA VAL A 246 15.50 -0.05 -16.29
C VAL A 246 16.75 0.57 -15.66
N LEU A 247 17.26 0.00 -14.57
CA LEU A 247 18.37 0.57 -13.81
C LEU A 247 19.71 0.53 -14.57
N SER A 248 19.86 -0.36 -15.56
CA SER A 248 21.04 -0.36 -16.45
C SER A 248 21.13 0.90 -17.32
N THR A 249 20.02 1.63 -17.51
CA THR A 249 20.01 2.92 -18.22
C THR A 249 20.42 4.10 -17.33
N CYS A 250 20.53 3.86 -16.02
CA CYS A 250 20.85 4.84 -14.99
C CYS A 250 21.60 4.16 -13.83
N PRO A 251 22.82 3.64 -14.08
CA PRO A 251 23.55 2.78 -13.14
C PRO A 251 23.90 3.48 -11.82
N ASP A 252 24.03 4.81 -11.84
CA ASP A 252 24.34 5.62 -10.67
C ASP A 252 23.11 6.02 -9.86
N GLN A 253 21.90 5.56 -10.23
CA GLN A 253 20.67 5.87 -9.52
C GLN A 253 20.77 5.39 -8.06
N PRO A 254 20.70 6.32 -7.08
CA PRO A 254 20.73 5.94 -5.67
C PRO A 254 19.40 5.31 -5.25
N LEU A 255 19.45 4.52 -4.19
CA LEU A 255 18.26 4.15 -3.43
C LEU A 255 17.65 5.40 -2.72
N PRO A 256 16.37 5.36 -2.35
CA PRO A 256 15.81 6.36 -1.45
C PRO A 256 16.61 6.47 -0.15
N THR A 257 16.67 7.68 0.42
CA THR A 257 17.31 7.91 1.72
C THR A 257 16.67 7.06 2.82
N GLY A 258 17.48 6.61 3.78
CA GLY A 258 17.00 5.79 4.90
C GLY A 258 16.69 4.34 4.54
N VAL A 259 17.10 3.85 3.36
CA VAL A 259 17.13 2.41 3.08
C VAL A 259 18.26 1.76 3.87
N ALA A 260 17.91 1.06 4.94
CA ALA A 260 18.79 0.14 5.64
C ALA A 260 18.59 -1.28 5.08
N PRO A 261 19.62 -2.16 5.15
CA PRO A 261 19.42 -3.59 5.00
C PRO A 261 18.28 -4.05 5.91
N PRO A 262 17.51 -5.07 5.50
CA PRO A 262 16.48 -5.62 6.37
C PRO A 262 17.18 -5.99 7.67
N ALA A 263 16.72 -5.41 8.79
CA ALA A 263 17.19 -5.83 10.11
C ALA A 263 16.99 -7.34 10.14
N ALA A 264 18.10 -8.11 10.11
CA ALA A 264 18.15 -9.52 9.74
C ALA A 264 16.84 -10.16 10.14
N ALA A 265 15.97 -10.37 9.13
CA ALA A 265 14.52 -10.48 9.30
C ALA A 265 14.28 -11.17 10.62
N ALA A 266 13.77 -10.44 11.62
CA ALA A 266 13.35 -11.05 12.87
C ALA A 266 12.51 -12.22 12.41
N ALA A 267 13.08 -13.42 12.54
CA ALA A 267 12.56 -14.58 11.88
C ALA A 267 11.12 -14.60 12.33
N ALA A 268 10.20 -14.43 11.37
CA ALA A 268 8.82 -14.72 11.66
C ALA A 268 8.88 -16.07 12.37
N PRO A 269 8.38 -16.20 13.61
CA PRO A 269 8.38 -17.48 14.27
C PRO A 269 7.80 -18.43 13.23
N ALA A 270 8.52 -19.52 12.93
CA ALA A 270 8.07 -20.54 12.01
C ALA A 270 6.57 -20.69 12.20
N PRO A 271 5.75 -20.65 11.13
CA PRO A 271 4.29 -20.60 11.26
C PRO A 271 3.93 -21.54 12.38
N ALA A 272 3.33 -20.99 13.45
CA ALA A 272 2.92 -21.80 14.58
C ALA A 272 2.26 -23.03 13.95
N PRO A 273 2.74 -24.25 14.25
CA PRO A 273 2.30 -25.44 13.56
C PRO A 273 0.79 -25.32 13.46
N ALA A 274 0.26 -25.40 12.22
CA ALA A 274 -1.18 -25.43 12.00
C ALA A 274 -1.75 -26.28 13.13
N PRO A 275 -2.74 -25.80 13.92
CA PRO A 275 -3.24 -26.55 15.07
C PRO A 275 -3.33 -27.98 14.61
N ALA A 276 -2.51 -28.85 15.22
CA ALA A 276 -2.52 -30.24 14.83
C ALA A 276 -3.99 -30.59 14.86
N GLU A 277 -4.53 -31.03 13.72
CA GLU A 277 -5.77 -31.78 13.76
C GLU A 277 -5.58 -32.73 14.94
N PRO A 278 -6.44 -32.66 15.97
CA PRO A 278 -6.16 -33.35 17.21
C PRO A 278 -5.78 -34.77 16.84
N ALA A 279 -4.54 -35.17 17.15
CA ALA A 279 -4.22 -36.58 17.07
C ALA A 279 -5.34 -37.26 17.88
N PRO A 280 -5.97 -38.33 17.36
CA PRO A 280 -6.88 -39.10 18.18
C PRO A 280 -6.16 -39.37 19.49
N ALA A 281 -6.77 -38.95 20.59
CA ALA A 281 -6.14 -38.97 21.89
C ALA A 281 -5.55 -40.38 22.12
N PRO A 282 -4.32 -40.51 22.63
CA PRO A 282 -3.83 -41.81 23.06
C PRO A 282 -4.84 -42.35 24.09
N ASP A 283 -5.26 -43.59 23.89
CA ASP A 283 -6.09 -44.32 24.85
C ASP A 283 -5.55 -44.07 26.25
N ALA A 284 -6.34 -43.38 27.06
CA ALA A 284 -6.08 -43.29 28.47
C ALA A 284 -6.02 -44.73 28.99
N ALA A 285 -4.92 -45.09 29.65
CA ALA A 285 -4.90 -46.30 30.45
C ALA A 285 -6.15 -46.30 31.36
N PRO A 286 -6.85 -47.44 31.47
CA PRO A 286 -8.17 -47.48 32.07
C PRO A 286 -8.11 -47.01 33.52
N VAL A 287 -8.87 -45.96 33.81
CA VAL A 287 -9.31 -45.64 35.16
C VAL A 287 -10.14 -46.83 35.65
N PRO A 288 -9.93 -47.36 36.88
CA PRO A 288 -10.77 -48.43 37.37
C PRO A 288 -12.23 -47.95 37.43
N ALA A 289 -13.12 -48.70 36.77
CA ALA A 289 -14.55 -48.44 36.77
C ALA A 289 -15.10 -48.40 38.20
N PRO A 290 -16.01 -47.46 38.53
CA PRO A 290 -16.91 -47.64 39.66
C PRO A 290 -17.81 -48.85 39.36
N ALA A 291 -18.02 -49.69 40.36
CA ALA A 291 -18.73 -50.95 40.23
C ALA A 291 -20.14 -50.80 39.62
N GLU A 292 -20.43 -51.76 38.75
CA GLU A 292 -21.71 -52.13 38.18
C GLU A 292 -22.75 -52.36 39.30
N ALA A 293 -23.70 -51.45 39.47
CA ALA A 293 -24.89 -51.72 40.26
C ALA A 293 -26.12 -51.36 39.44
N ALA A 294 -26.95 -52.37 39.15
CA ALA A 294 -28.26 -52.17 38.57
C ALA A 294 -29.13 -51.31 39.49
N PHE A 295 -30.01 -50.49 38.91
CA PHE A 295 -30.99 -49.76 39.71
C PHE A 295 -31.91 -50.76 40.42
N GLU A 296 -32.18 -50.53 41.71
CA GLU A 296 -33.05 -51.40 42.50
C GLU A 296 -34.47 -51.49 41.90
N ASN A 297 -34.98 -50.38 41.34
CA ASN A 297 -36.27 -50.30 40.67
C ASN A 297 -36.34 -49.07 39.74
N CYS A 298 -37.41 -48.97 38.94
CA CYS A 298 -37.59 -47.88 37.99
C CYS A 298 -37.81 -46.50 38.60
N ALA A 299 -38.22 -46.41 39.87
CA ALA A 299 -38.31 -45.12 40.54
C ALA A 299 -36.91 -44.54 40.81
N ALA A 300 -35.95 -45.39 41.20
CA ALA A 300 -34.55 -44.99 41.36
C ALA A 300 -33.92 -44.57 40.02
N ALA A 301 -34.19 -45.31 38.94
CA ALA A 301 -33.70 -44.97 37.60
C ALA A 301 -34.24 -43.60 37.10
N ARG A 302 -35.54 -43.33 37.28
CA ARG A 302 -36.14 -42.03 36.91
C ARG A 302 -35.66 -40.89 37.79
N ALA A 303 -35.50 -41.10 39.10
CA ALA A 303 -34.99 -40.08 40.02
C ALA A 303 -33.53 -39.69 39.69
N ALA A 304 -32.74 -40.63 39.16
CA ALA A 304 -31.39 -40.38 38.66
C ALA A 304 -31.37 -39.76 37.25
N GLY A 305 -32.52 -39.57 36.61
CA GLY A 305 -32.62 -39.06 35.23
C GLY A 305 -32.15 -40.05 34.16
N ALA A 306 -32.06 -41.34 34.50
CA ALA A 306 -31.47 -42.38 33.66
C ALA A 306 -32.50 -43.22 32.89
N ALA A 307 -33.80 -42.96 33.03
CA ALA A 307 -34.84 -43.72 32.33
C ALA A 307 -35.24 -43.06 30.99
N PRO A 308 -35.52 -43.85 29.93
CA PRO A 308 -35.47 -45.32 29.87
C PRO A 308 -34.02 -45.87 29.89
N VAL A 309 -33.83 -47.06 30.46
CA VAL A 309 -32.51 -47.72 30.59
C VAL A 309 -32.45 -48.92 29.64
N HIS A 310 -31.46 -49.02 28.76
CA HIS A 310 -31.42 -50.07 27.74
C HIS A 310 -30.52 -51.27 28.12
N VAL A 311 -30.81 -52.46 27.56
CA VAL A 311 -29.96 -53.66 27.72
C VAL A 311 -28.51 -53.33 27.37
N GLY A 312 -27.61 -53.64 28.31
CA GLY A 312 -26.17 -53.39 28.17
C GLY A 312 -25.73 -52.00 28.63
N GLU A 313 -26.65 -51.12 28.99
CA GLU A 313 -26.32 -49.84 29.63
C GLU A 313 -26.07 -50.02 31.14
N PRO A 314 -25.14 -49.24 31.71
CA PRO A 314 -24.89 -49.23 33.14
C PRO A 314 -26.18 -48.90 33.93
N GLY A 315 -26.55 -49.78 34.86
CA GLY A 315 -27.78 -49.62 35.66
C GLY A 315 -28.96 -50.46 35.17
N TYR A 316 -28.90 -51.05 33.97
CA TYR A 316 -29.92 -51.99 33.49
C TYR A 316 -29.90 -53.30 34.27
N ALA A 317 -31.09 -53.84 34.55
CA ALA A 317 -31.27 -55.23 34.93
C ALA A 317 -32.62 -55.74 34.44
N ALA A 318 -32.70 -57.03 34.15
CA ALA A 318 -33.89 -57.65 33.56
C ALA A 318 -35.17 -57.50 34.40
N HIS A 319 -35.07 -57.21 35.70
CA HIS A 319 -36.25 -56.94 36.54
C HIS A 319 -36.85 -55.54 36.34
N LEU A 320 -36.17 -54.67 35.60
CA LEU A 320 -36.62 -53.33 35.21
C LEU A 320 -37.38 -53.32 33.87
N ASP A 321 -37.27 -54.42 33.12
CA ASP A 321 -37.78 -54.64 31.77
C ASP A 321 -38.86 -55.73 31.83
N GLY A 322 -40.09 -55.29 32.08
CA GLY A 322 -41.20 -56.17 32.45
C GLY A 322 -41.72 -57.03 31.29
N ASP A 323 -41.53 -56.59 30.05
CA ASP A 323 -41.93 -57.28 28.83
C ASP A 323 -40.74 -57.89 28.06
N GLY A 324 -39.50 -57.59 28.48
CA GLY A 324 -38.29 -58.26 28.04
C GLY A 324 -37.83 -57.88 26.65
N ASP A 325 -38.20 -56.68 26.19
CA ASP A 325 -37.93 -56.20 24.84
C ASP A 325 -36.57 -55.49 24.72
N GLY A 326 -35.90 -55.28 25.85
CA GLY A 326 -34.59 -54.68 25.97
C GLY A 326 -34.61 -53.23 26.45
N VAL A 327 -35.77 -52.68 26.82
CA VAL A 327 -35.92 -51.33 27.37
C VAL A 327 -36.54 -51.38 28.76
N GLY A 328 -35.74 -51.07 29.78
CA GLY A 328 -36.18 -50.99 31.17
C GLY A 328 -36.79 -49.62 31.51
N CYS A 329 -37.84 -49.64 32.33
CA CYS A 329 -38.44 -48.45 32.95
C CYS A 329 -39.09 -47.44 31.99
N GLU A 330 -39.66 -47.93 30.88
CA GLU A 330 -40.59 -47.17 30.02
C GLU A 330 -41.76 -46.53 30.79
#